data_AF-A0A8X6QW12-F1
#
_entry.id   AF-A0A8X6QW12-F1
#
_cell.length_a   1.000
_cell.length_b   1.000
_cell.length_c   1.000
_cell.angle_alpha   90.00
_cell.angle_beta   90.00
_cell.angle_gamma   90.00
#
_symmetry.space_group_name_H-M   'P 1'
#
loop_
_entity.id
_entity.type
_entity.pdbx_description
1 polymer ?
#
loop_
_entity_poly.entity_id
_entity_poly.type
_entity_poly.pdbx_seq_one_letter_code
_entity_poly.pdbx_strand_id
1 'polypeptide(L)'
;MFMFPTFVAILCCTVFYQVSEAYAAFSEAISNYRKWSPSLSESIKLMKNHHLLYRLSRNLEQVFSPIVFLLLCSQTLSMYLALSSYFASDTKAFTATLKWQSVPAMTVVPLSLIGVAMYASNISKEVENMQGNLQDLHNTLVGDLESCRKTLFIVRTMMNTKFPRLTAGSVFELKKGLILSVFGSLFTYGLLVINIKPD
;
A
#
# COMPACT_ATOMS: atom_id res chain seq x y z
N MET A 1 10.52 -18.83 13.26
CA MET A 1 9.37 -18.81 12.33
C MET A 1 9.07 -17.42 11.74
N PHE A 2 9.53 -16.32 12.35
CA PHE A 2 9.20 -14.93 11.94
C PHE A 2 9.97 -14.38 10.72
N MET A 3 11.11 -14.97 10.37
CA MET A 3 11.97 -14.44 9.30
C MET A 3 11.30 -14.52 7.92
N PHE A 4 10.65 -15.64 7.58
CA PHE A 4 10.08 -15.82 6.26
C PHE A 4 8.97 -14.80 5.93
N PRO A 5 7.93 -14.60 6.78
CA PRO A 5 6.95 -13.55 6.54
C PRO A 5 7.56 -12.15 6.51
N THR A 6 8.61 -11.89 7.30
CA THR A 6 9.31 -10.60 7.28
C THR A 6 10.04 -10.36 5.96
N PHE A 7 10.70 -11.37 5.39
CA PHE A 7 11.32 -11.27 4.07
C PHE A 7 10.27 -11.03 2.97
N VAL A 8 9.13 -11.72 3.03
CA VAL A 8 8.01 -11.47 2.10
C VAL A 8 7.52 -10.03 2.23
N ALA A 9 7.36 -9.51 3.45
CA ALA A 9 6.98 -8.12 3.68
C ALA A 9 7.97 -7.13 3.06
N ILE A 10 9.29 -7.36 3.24
CA ILE A 10 10.33 -6.52 2.64
C ILE A 10 10.23 -6.52 1.11
N LEU A 11 10.06 -7.69 0.49
CA LEU A 11 9.88 -7.80 -0.96
C LEU A 11 8.62 -7.06 -1.43
N CYS A 12 7.50 -7.20 -0.71
CA CYS A 12 6.29 -6.43 -0.98
C CYS A 12 6.53 -4.92 -0.89
N CYS A 13 7.22 -4.45 0.15
CA CYS A 13 7.59 -3.04 0.31
C CYS A 13 8.43 -2.54 -0.88
N THR A 14 9.44 -3.29 -1.32
CA THR A 14 10.28 -2.90 -2.46
C THR A 14 9.47 -2.78 -3.74
N VAL A 15 8.60 -3.74 -4.03
CA VAL A 15 7.73 -3.68 -5.21
C VAL A 15 6.76 -2.51 -5.11
N PHE A 16 6.15 -2.29 -3.96
CA PHE A 16 5.22 -1.18 -3.75
C PHE A 16 5.92 0.18 -3.88
N TYR A 17 7.15 0.29 -3.38
CA TYR A 17 7.98 1.47 -3.55
C TYR A 17 8.25 1.78 -5.04
N GLN A 18 8.72 0.78 -5.80
CA GLN A 18 9.02 0.97 -7.23
C GLN A 18 7.76 1.34 -8.04
N VAL A 19 6.62 0.73 -7.73
CA VAL A 19 5.35 1.10 -8.39
C VAL A 19 4.94 2.52 -8.01
N SER A 20 5.10 2.91 -6.74
CA SER A 20 4.84 4.27 -6.31
C SER A 20 5.71 5.29 -7.04
N GLU A 21 7.00 5.02 -7.23
CA GLU A 21 7.88 5.89 -8.01
C GLU A 21 7.45 5.98 -9.48
N ALA A 22 6.99 4.88 -10.08
CA ALA A 22 6.48 4.90 -11.44
C ALA A 22 5.23 5.81 -11.59
N TYR A 23 4.35 5.81 -10.59
CA TYR A 23 3.22 6.75 -10.54
C TYR A 23 3.67 8.20 -10.36
N ALA A 24 4.61 8.46 -9.45
CA ALA A 24 5.14 9.80 -9.22
C ALA A 24 5.80 10.37 -10.49
N ALA A 25 6.63 9.57 -11.17
CA ALA A 25 7.29 9.95 -12.42
C ALA A 25 6.27 10.25 -13.54
N PHE A 26 5.19 9.48 -13.62
CA PHE A 26 4.13 9.75 -14.58
C PHE A 26 3.32 11.00 -14.24
N SER A 27 3.04 11.22 -12.95
CA SER A 27 2.40 12.44 -12.45
C SER A 27 3.21 13.69 -12.80
N GLU A 28 4.54 13.62 -12.65
CA GLU A 28 5.46 14.68 -13.07
C GLU A 28 5.45 14.86 -14.60
N ALA A 29 5.43 13.76 -15.36
CA ALA A 29 5.32 13.81 -16.82
C ALA A 29 4.04 14.53 -17.30
N ILE A 30 2.91 14.35 -16.62
CA ILE A 30 1.66 15.09 -16.89
C ILE A 30 1.84 16.58 -16.61
N SER A 31 2.46 16.93 -15.47
CA SER A 31 2.71 18.32 -15.09
C SER A 31 3.63 19.03 -16.08
N ASN A 32 4.68 18.36 -16.56
CA ASN A 32 5.56 18.89 -17.60
C ASN A 32 4.86 19.00 -18.95
N TYR A 33 4.03 18.01 -19.31
CA TYR A 33 3.20 18.05 -20.51
C TYR A 33 2.27 19.25 -20.55
N ARG A 34 1.69 19.65 -19.41
CA ARG A 34 0.83 20.84 -19.29
C ARG A 34 1.54 22.14 -19.67
N LYS A 35 2.85 22.25 -19.43
CA LYS A 35 3.62 23.48 -19.67
C LYS A 35 3.92 23.73 -21.15
N TRP A 36 3.83 22.69 -21.99
CA TRP A 36 4.26 22.71 -23.39
C TRP A 36 3.04 22.57 -24.29
N SER A 37 3.02 23.23 -25.46
CA SER A 37 1.89 23.11 -26.40
C SER A 37 1.78 21.65 -26.87
N PRO A 38 0.69 20.94 -26.50
CA PRO A 38 0.67 19.49 -26.57
C PRO A 38 0.44 18.97 -28.00
N SER A 39 1.38 18.19 -28.53
CA SER A 39 1.17 17.48 -29.80
C SER A 39 0.33 16.21 -29.59
N LEU A 40 -0.41 15.81 -30.64
CA LEU A 40 -1.24 14.59 -30.61
C LEU A 40 -0.42 13.31 -30.37
N SER A 41 0.81 13.25 -30.91
CA SER A 41 1.72 12.11 -30.75
C SER A 41 2.14 11.95 -29.28
N GLU A 42 2.41 13.06 -28.58
CA GLU A 42 2.72 13.05 -27.16
C GLU A 42 1.51 12.67 -26.31
N SER A 43 0.29 13.11 -26.68
CA SER A 43 -0.94 12.67 -25.99
C SER A 43 -1.13 11.16 -26.07
N ILE A 44 -0.85 10.58 -27.24
CA ILE A 44 -0.93 9.12 -27.45
C ILE A 44 0.14 8.40 -26.61
N LYS A 45 1.36 8.95 -26.53
CA LYS A 45 2.42 8.40 -25.68
C LYS A 45 2.03 8.44 -24.20
N LEU A 46 1.46 9.55 -23.75
CA LEU A 46 0.95 9.73 -22.40
C LEU A 46 -0.15 8.69 -22.07
N MET A 47 -1.09 8.48 -22.99
CA MET A 47 -2.14 7.47 -22.86
C MET A 47 -1.59 6.04 -22.82
N LYS A 48 -0.59 5.71 -23.62
CA LYS A 48 0.07 4.40 -23.58
C LYS A 48 0.72 4.15 -22.22
N ASN A 49 1.44 5.14 -21.69
CA ASN A 49 2.06 5.06 -20.37
C ASN A 49 1.01 4.91 -19.26
N HIS A 50 -0.08 5.69 -19.33
CA HIS A 50 -1.22 5.57 -18.43
C HIS A 50 -1.82 4.15 -18.45
N HIS A 51 -2.01 3.57 -19.64
CA HIS A 51 -2.53 2.21 -19.78
C HIS A 51 -1.57 1.15 -19.21
N LEU A 52 -0.26 1.34 -19.38
CA LEU A 52 0.76 0.47 -18.77
C LEU A 52 0.71 0.52 -17.24
N LEU A 53 0.59 1.71 -16.65
CA LEU A 53 0.42 1.87 -15.20
C LEU A 53 -0.87 1.21 -14.70
N TYR A 54 -1.97 1.39 -15.44
CA TYR A 54 -3.23 0.73 -15.13
C TYR A 54 -3.10 -0.79 -15.12
N ARG A 55 -2.45 -1.36 -16.14
CA ARG A 55 -2.18 -2.81 -16.22
C ARG A 55 -1.27 -3.27 -15.10
N LEU A 56 -0.23 -2.50 -14.77
CA LEU A 56 0.69 -2.79 -13.67
C LEU A 56 -0.06 -2.84 -12.34
N SER A 57 -0.89 -1.83 -12.04
CA SER A 57 -1.68 -1.77 -10.80
C SER A 57 -2.69 -2.90 -10.69
N ARG A 58 -3.36 -3.26 -11.79
CA ARG A 58 -4.25 -4.44 -11.82
C ARG A 58 -3.51 -5.74 -11.55
N ASN A 59 -2.35 -5.94 -12.18
CA ASN A 59 -1.54 -7.14 -11.97
C ASN A 59 -1.00 -7.19 -10.53
N LEU A 60 -0.58 -6.04 -10.01
CA LEU A 60 -0.07 -5.91 -8.65
C LEU A 60 -1.18 -6.24 -7.65
N GLU A 61 -2.39 -5.73 -7.82
CA GLU A 61 -3.52 -6.11 -6.96
C GLU A 61 -3.84 -7.61 -7.05
N GLN A 62 -3.91 -8.17 -8.26
CA GLN A 62 -4.23 -9.59 -8.44
C GLN A 62 -3.21 -10.54 -7.79
N VAL A 63 -1.92 -10.18 -7.82
CA VAL A 63 -0.84 -11.02 -7.27
C VAL A 63 -0.64 -10.75 -5.77
N PHE A 64 -0.59 -9.48 -5.36
CA PHE A 64 -0.22 -9.12 -4.00
C PHE A 64 -1.40 -9.14 -3.03
N SER A 65 -2.65 -8.99 -3.49
CA SER A 65 -3.80 -9.03 -2.59
C SER A 65 -3.87 -10.29 -1.72
N PRO A 66 -3.78 -11.52 -2.25
CA PRO A 66 -3.75 -12.72 -1.42
C PRO A 66 -2.46 -12.84 -0.59
N ILE A 67 -1.31 -12.40 -1.11
CA ILE A 67 -0.02 -12.46 -0.41
C ILE A 67 -0.06 -11.57 0.84
N VAL A 68 -0.52 -10.33 0.69
CA VAL A 68 -0.61 -9.37 1.79
C VAL A 68 -1.67 -9.81 2.81
N PHE A 69 -2.76 -10.47 2.36
CA PHE A 69 -3.73 -11.06 3.28
C PHE A 69 -3.10 -12.15 4.15
N LEU A 70 -2.42 -13.13 3.54
CA LEU A 70 -1.73 -14.20 4.28
C LEU A 70 -0.64 -13.64 5.17
N LEU A 71 0.08 -12.62 4.71
CA LEU A 71 1.08 -11.90 5.48
C LEU A 71 0.46 -11.28 6.74
N LEU A 72 -0.64 -10.53 6.60
CA LEU A 72 -1.36 -9.92 7.71
C LEU A 72 -1.82 -10.99 8.71
N CYS A 73 -2.47 -12.05 8.24
CA CYS A 73 -2.91 -13.14 9.11
C CYS A 73 -1.74 -13.79 9.87
N SER A 74 -0.67 -14.14 9.16
CA SER A 74 0.50 -14.80 9.75
C SER A 74 1.23 -13.90 10.76
N GLN A 75 1.39 -12.63 10.45
CA GLN A 75 2.09 -11.67 11.30
C GLN A 75 1.23 -11.28 12.51
N THR A 76 -0.08 -11.08 12.34
CA THR A 76 -1.00 -10.84 13.44
C THR A 76 -1.07 -12.02 14.38
N LEU A 77 -1.18 -13.26 13.88
CA LEU A 77 -1.12 -14.47 14.70
C LEU A 77 0.21 -14.56 15.47
N SER A 78 1.33 -14.25 14.82
CA SER A 78 2.65 -14.23 15.44
C SER A 78 2.73 -13.22 16.60
N MET A 79 2.15 -12.04 16.43
CA MET A 79 2.07 -11.02 17.49
C MET A 79 1.21 -11.51 18.66
N TYR A 80 0.05 -12.12 18.40
CA TYR A 80 -0.80 -12.70 19.47
C TYR A 80 -0.09 -13.81 20.24
N LEU A 81 0.60 -14.71 19.55
CA LEU A 81 1.35 -15.80 20.19
C LEU A 81 2.50 -15.25 21.05
N ALA A 82 3.23 -14.25 20.56
CA ALA A 82 4.29 -13.60 21.32
C ALA A 82 3.74 -12.90 22.57
N LEU A 83 2.61 -12.21 22.43
CA LEU A 83 1.92 -11.51 23.52
C LEU A 83 1.42 -12.49 24.58
N SER A 84 0.74 -13.55 24.16
CA SER A 84 0.25 -14.62 25.04
C SER A 84 1.40 -15.32 25.77
N SER A 85 2.47 -15.68 25.06
CA SER A 85 3.64 -16.34 25.68
C SER A 85 4.33 -15.44 26.70
N TYR A 86 4.41 -14.14 26.42
CA TYR A 86 5.00 -13.15 27.32
C TYR A 86 4.20 -12.99 28.61
N PHE A 87 2.86 -12.95 28.54
CA PHE A 87 2.00 -12.78 29.72
C PHE A 87 1.66 -14.07 30.48
N ALA A 88 1.52 -15.19 29.78
CA ALA A 88 1.12 -16.48 30.38
C ALA A 88 2.22 -17.11 31.25
N SER A 89 3.48 -16.69 31.08
CA SER A 89 4.58 -17.34 31.78
C SER A 89 4.79 -16.75 33.17
N ASP A 90 4.71 -17.60 34.19
CA ASP A 90 5.21 -17.28 35.51
C ASP A 90 6.73 -17.07 35.47
N THR A 91 7.16 -16.04 36.18
CA THR A 91 8.49 -15.40 36.12
C THR A 91 9.69 -16.32 36.38
N LYS A 92 9.49 -17.59 36.74
CA LYS A 92 10.55 -18.57 37.05
C LYS A 92 10.93 -19.52 35.91
N ALA A 93 10.10 -19.65 34.86
CA ALA A 93 10.33 -20.63 33.78
C ALA A 93 10.77 -20.02 32.42
N PHE A 94 10.90 -18.69 32.33
CA PHE A 94 11.36 -18.04 31.09
C PHE A 94 12.87 -18.18 30.93
N THR A 95 13.31 -19.18 30.18
CA THR A 95 14.70 -19.27 29.71
C THR A 95 15.03 -18.01 28.90
N ALA A 96 16.22 -17.44 29.08
CA ALA A 96 16.67 -16.24 28.37
C ALA A 96 16.48 -16.35 26.84
N THR A 97 16.58 -17.56 26.29
CA THR A 97 16.32 -17.92 24.89
C THR A 97 14.92 -17.54 24.41
N LEU A 98 13.88 -17.78 25.23
CA LEU A 98 12.49 -17.50 24.85
C LEU A 98 12.21 -15.98 24.87
N LYS A 99 12.79 -15.24 25.83
CA LYS A 99 12.70 -13.76 25.84
C LYS A 99 13.33 -13.16 24.59
N TRP A 100 14.51 -13.65 24.20
CA TRP A 100 15.19 -13.19 22.99
C TRP A 100 14.45 -13.52 21.70
N GLN A 101 13.68 -14.61 21.65
CA GLN A 101 12.86 -14.94 20.47
C GLN A 101 11.59 -14.09 20.36
N SER A 102 11.04 -13.63 21.47
CA SER A 102 9.83 -12.78 21.49
C SER A 102 10.09 -11.33 21.11
N VAL A 103 11.30 -10.80 21.38
CA VAL A 103 11.66 -9.40 21.06
C VAL A 103 11.52 -9.11 19.55
N PRO A 104 12.07 -9.91 18.61
CA PRO A 104 11.85 -9.71 17.18
C PRO A 104 10.38 -9.81 16.77
N ALA A 105 9.61 -10.71 17.39
CA ALA A 105 8.18 -10.85 17.12
C ALA A 105 7.35 -9.63 17.58
N MET A 106 7.81 -8.93 18.63
CA MET A 106 7.16 -7.72 19.13
C MET A 106 7.64 -6.42 18.46
N THR A 107 8.73 -6.46 17.69
CA THR A 107 9.34 -5.26 17.09
C THR A 107 9.38 -5.35 15.56
N VAL A 108 10.08 -6.35 15.02
CA VAL A 108 10.33 -6.51 13.58
C VAL A 108 9.05 -6.83 12.81
N VAL A 109 8.22 -7.71 13.35
CA VAL A 109 6.92 -8.07 12.76
C VAL A 109 6.01 -6.84 12.62
N PRO A 110 5.72 -6.08 13.70
CA PRO A 110 4.92 -4.87 13.59
C PRO A 110 5.52 -3.82 12.65
N LEU A 111 6.84 -3.61 12.68
CA LEU A 111 7.53 -2.70 11.75
C LEU A 111 7.34 -3.11 10.29
N SER A 112 7.41 -4.41 10.00
CA SER A 112 7.22 -4.93 8.63
C SER A 112 5.80 -4.69 8.12
N LEU A 113 4.78 -4.87 8.95
CA LEU A 113 3.39 -4.59 8.59
C LEU A 113 3.14 -3.10 8.39
N ILE A 114 3.73 -2.25 9.24
CA ILE A 114 3.67 -0.79 9.08
C ILE A 114 4.27 -0.40 7.73
N GLY A 115 5.45 -0.92 7.39
CA GLY A 115 6.09 -0.67 6.09
C GLY A 115 5.19 -1.03 4.92
N VAL A 116 4.64 -2.26 4.90
CA VAL A 116 3.79 -2.74 3.80
C VAL A 116 2.57 -1.84 3.62
N ALA A 117 1.87 -1.52 4.70
CA ALA A 117 0.67 -0.68 4.62
C ALA A 117 0.99 0.80 4.32
N MET A 118 2.14 1.32 4.75
CA MET A 118 2.59 2.67 4.39
C MET A 118 2.90 2.78 2.90
N TYR A 119 3.68 1.85 2.33
CA TYR A 119 4.04 1.88 0.92
C TYR A 119 2.83 1.60 0.02
N ALA A 120 1.95 0.66 0.41
CA ALA A 120 0.69 0.43 -0.30
C ALA A 120 -0.19 1.70 -0.30
N SER A 121 -0.31 2.37 0.85
CA SER A 121 -1.06 3.64 0.94
C SER A 121 -0.42 4.76 0.12
N ASN A 122 0.90 4.75 -0.09
CA ASN A 122 1.57 5.75 -0.90
C ASN A 122 1.19 5.61 -2.39
N ILE A 123 1.03 4.38 -2.89
CA ILE A 123 0.53 4.14 -4.26
C ILE A 123 -0.85 4.77 -4.44
N SER A 124 -1.77 4.58 -3.48
CA SER A 124 -3.10 5.20 -3.55
C SER A 124 -3.02 6.72 -3.60
N LYS A 125 -2.14 7.32 -2.79
CA LYS A 125 -1.89 8.77 -2.81
C LYS A 125 -1.33 9.24 -4.16
N GLU A 126 -0.37 8.52 -4.75
CA GLU A 126 0.18 8.91 -6.05
C GLU A 126 -0.82 8.73 -7.21
N VAL A 127 -1.72 7.75 -7.11
CA VAL A 127 -2.85 7.62 -8.05
C VAL A 127 -3.79 8.83 -7.93
N GLU A 128 -4.12 9.28 -6.71
CA GLU A 128 -4.92 10.47 -6.49
C GLU A 128 -4.23 11.74 -7.02
N ASN A 129 -2.94 11.91 -6.77
CA ASN A 129 -2.14 13.01 -7.32
C ASN A 129 -2.15 13.02 -8.85
N MET A 130 -1.96 11.85 -9.48
CA MET A 130 -2.00 11.70 -10.93
C MET A 130 -3.38 12.07 -11.49
N GLN A 131 -4.46 11.64 -10.84
CA GLN A 131 -5.82 12.03 -11.24
C GLN A 131 -6.05 13.54 -11.10
N GLY A 132 -5.54 14.17 -10.03
CA GLY A 132 -5.54 15.62 -9.87
C GLY A 132 -4.80 16.35 -11.00
N ASN A 133 -3.60 15.88 -11.34
CA ASN A 133 -2.82 16.47 -12.43
C ASN A 133 -3.50 16.29 -13.80
N LEU A 134 -4.18 15.16 -14.03
CA LEU A 134 -5.01 14.96 -15.24
C LEU A 134 -6.21 15.91 -15.28
N GLN A 135 -6.86 16.15 -14.14
CA GLN A 135 -7.97 17.11 -14.02
C GLN A 135 -7.50 18.53 -14.36
N ASP A 136 -6.35 18.94 -13.84
CA ASP A 136 -5.74 20.24 -14.13
C ASP A 136 -5.35 20.39 -15.60
N LEU A 137 -4.80 19.35 -16.19
CA LEU A 137 -4.49 19.31 -17.62
C LEU A 137 -5.77 19.43 -18.46
N HIS A 138 -6.83 18.70 -18.11
CA HIS A 138 -8.13 18.81 -18.77
C HIS A 138 -8.69 20.23 -18.70
N ASN A 139 -8.67 20.86 -17.52
CA ASN A 139 -9.15 22.23 -17.33
C ASN A 139 -8.37 23.24 -18.19
N THR A 140 -7.06 23.03 -18.33
CA THR A 140 -6.20 23.87 -19.19
C THR A 140 -6.57 23.68 -20.68
N LEU A 141 -6.77 22.44 -21.12
CA LEU A 141 -7.12 22.12 -22.51
C LEU A 141 -8.54 22.57 -22.91
N VAL A 142 -9.49 22.59 -21.98
CA VAL A 142 -10.85 23.11 -22.23
C VAL A 142 -10.81 24.61 -22.57
N GLY A 143 -9.86 25.36 -22.02
CA GLY A 143 -9.68 26.78 -22.36
C GLY A 143 -9.27 27.03 -23.82
N ASP A 144 -8.76 26.02 -24.53
CA ASP A 144 -8.16 26.14 -25.88
C ASP A 144 -8.80 25.14 -26.88
N LEU A 145 -10.15 25.17 -26.90
CA LEU A 145 -11.03 24.10 -27.36
C LEU A 145 -10.96 23.80 -28.88
N GLU A 146 -10.61 24.80 -29.70
CA GLU A 146 -10.56 24.65 -31.17
C GLU A 146 -9.37 23.83 -31.67
N SER A 147 -8.20 23.91 -31.02
CA SER A 147 -6.98 23.20 -31.44
C SER A 147 -6.85 21.80 -30.80
N CYS A 148 -7.40 21.61 -29.60
CA CYS A 148 -7.05 20.47 -28.73
C CYS A 148 -8.11 19.36 -28.62
N ARG A 149 -9.15 19.32 -29.46
CA ARG A 149 -10.29 18.40 -29.31
C ARG A 149 -9.91 16.91 -29.19
N LYS A 150 -8.93 16.44 -29.98
CA LYS A 150 -8.44 15.04 -29.94
C LYS A 150 -7.67 14.76 -28.65
N THR A 151 -6.79 15.67 -28.24
CA THR A 151 -6.03 15.59 -26.99
C THR A 151 -6.97 15.59 -25.77
N LEU A 152 -8.00 16.42 -25.80
CA LEU A 152 -9.02 16.51 -24.76
C LEU A 152 -9.80 15.20 -24.61
N PHE A 153 -10.14 14.53 -25.73
CA PHE A 153 -10.79 13.22 -25.69
C PHE A 153 -9.89 12.15 -25.04
N ILE A 154 -8.58 12.15 -25.35
CA ILE A 154 -7.60 11.23 -24.75
C ILE A 154 -7.51 11.49 -23.24
N VAL A 155 -7.35 12.74 -22.82
CA VAL A 155 -7.26 13.11 -21.39
C VAL A 155 -8.53 12.72 -20.64
N ARG A 156 -9.72 13.00 -21.20
CA ARG A 156 -10.99 12.56 -20.62
C ARG A 156 -11.08 11.04 -20.48
N THR A 157 -10.58 10.29 -21.45
CA THR A 157 -10.53 8.82 -21.39
C THR A 157 -9.64 8.34 -20.25
N MET A 158 -8.48 8.98 -20.05
CA MET A 158 -7.59 8.67 -18.93
C MET A 158 -8.27 8.95 -17.57
N MET A 159 -8.91 10.12 -17.43
CA MET A 159 -9.64 10.49 -16.20
C MET A 159 -10.78 9.52 -15.85
N ASN A 160 -11.49 8.99 -16.85
CA ASN A 160 -12.59 8.04 -16.65
C ASN A 160 -12.10 6.65 -16.22
N THR A 161 -10.80 6.38 -16.28
CA THR A 161 -10.23 5.09 -15.89
C THR A 161 -10.15 4.99 -14.37
N LYS A 162 -10.83 4.00 -13.79
CA LYS A 162 -10.78 3.71 -12.36
C LYS A 162 -9.63 2.75 -12.06
N PHE A 163 -8.60 3.23 -11.38
CA PHE A 163 -7.51 2.38 -10.91
C PHE A 163 -7.99 1.44 -9.80
N PRO A 164 -7.51 0.18 -9.77
CA PRO A 164 -7.84 -0.73 -8.70
C PRO A 164 -7.21 -0.22 -7.40
N ARG A 165 -7.98 -0.34 -6.31
CA ARG A 165 -7.48 -0.05 -4.96
C ARG A 165 -6.68 -1.23 -4.46
N LEU A 166 -5.62 -0.95 -3.71
CA LEU A 166 -4.83 -2.02 -3.11
C LEU A 166 -5.55 -2.60 -1.90
N THR A 167 -5.82 -3.90 -1.95
CA THR A 167 -6.50 -4.62 -0.88
C THR A 167 -5.69 -5.81 -0.40
N ALA A 168 -5.96 -6.26 0.82
CA ALA A 168 -5.57 -7.56 1.32
C ALA A 168 -6.77 -8.51 1.19
N GLY A 169 -6.69 -9.41 0.22
CA GLY A 169 -7.67 -10.46 -0.04
C GLY A 169 -9.06 -9.95 -0.41
N SER A 170 -9.17 -8.72 -0.94
CA SER A 170 -10.45 -8.02 -1.15
C SER A 170 -11.28 -7.75 0.12
N VAL A 171 -10.72 -8.02 1.31
CA VAL A 171 -11.39 -7.81 2.61
C VAL A 171 -11.00 -6.47 3.20
N PHE A 172 -9.71 -6.15 3.19
CA PHE A 172 -9.18 -4.93 3.81
C PHE A 172 -8.51 -4.04 2.78
N GLU A 173 -8.93 -2.77 2.70
CA GLU A 173 -8.17 -1.79 1.93
C GLU A 173 -6.87 -1.45 2.68
N LEU A 174 -5.74 -1.47 1.96
CA LEU A 174 -4.41 -1.21 2.53
C LEU A 174 -4.19 0.29 2.78
N LYS A 175 -4.89 0.80 3.78
CA LYS A 175 -4.77 2.17 4.28
C LYS A 175 -3.99 2.21 5.58
N LYS A 176 -3.40 3.37 5.89
CA LYS A 176 -2.74 3.61 7.18
C LYS A 176 -3.65 3.31 8.39
N GLY A 177 -4.96 3.48 8.24
CA GLY A 177 -5.94 3.15 9.29
C GLY A 177 -6.04 1.65 9.62
N LEU A 178 -5.72 0.75 8.69
CA LEU A 178 -5.72 -0.69 8.93
C LEU A 178 -4.71 -1.07 10.01
N ILE A 179 -3.53 -0.45 9.97
CA ILE A 179 -2.47 -0.63 10.98
C ILE A 179 -3.04 -0.31 12.36
N LEU A 180 -3.66 0.86 12.52
CA LEU A 180 -4.20 1.30 13.81
C LEU A 180 -5.25 0.31 14.34
N SER A 181 -6.07 -0.27 13.46
CA SER A 181 -7.04 -1.30 13.83
C SER A 181 -6.36 -2.59 14.31
N VAL A 182 -5.33 -3.07 13.60
CA VAL A 182 -4.58 -4.28 13.99
C VAL A 182 -3.89 -4.08 15.34
N PHE A 183 -3.17 -2.98 15.54
CA PHE A 183 -2.51 -2.69 16.83
C PHE A 183 -3.50 -2.41 17.95
N GLY A 184 -4.59 -1.70 17.66
CA GLY A 184 -5.67 -1.48 18.62
C GLY A 184 -6.26 -2.80 19.10
N SER A 185 -6.52 -3.73 18.18
CA SER A 185 -6.99 -5.07 18.54
C SER A 185 -5.99 -5.81 19.43
N LEU A 186 -4.71 -5.84 19.05
CA LEU A 186 -3.65 -6.48 19.83
C LEU A 186 -3.55 -5.90 21.25
N PHE A 187 -3.65 -4.58 21.39
CA PHE A 187 -3.63 -3.92 22.68
C PHE A 187 -4.85 -4.29 23.53
N THR A 188 -6.07 -4.23 22.97
CA THR A 188 -7.30 -4.60 23.67
C THR A 188 -7.28 -6.05 24.15
N TYR A 189 -6.91 -6.99 23.28
CA TYR A 189 -6.82 -8.40 23.65
C TYR A 189 -5.66 -8.67 24.62
N GLY A 190 -4.55 -7.96 24.49
CA GLY A 190 -3.45 -8.00 25.46
C GLY A 190 -3.91 -7.63 26.87
N LEU A 191 -4.63 -6.51 27.01
CA LEU A 191 -5.20 -6.09 28.28
C LEU A 191 -6.21 -7.10 28.83
N LEU A 192 -7.02 -7.71 27.96
CA LEU A 192 -8.00 -8.72 28.35
C LEU A 192 -7.32 -9.98 28.90
N VAL A 193 -6.22 -10.42 28.28
CA VAL A 193 -5.42 -11.55 28.78
C VAL A 193 -4.80 -11.25 30.14
N ILE A 194 -4.30 -10.03 30.36
CA ILE A 194 -3.77 -9.61 31.67
C ILE A 194 -4.87 -9.64 32.73
N ASN A 195 -6.05 -9.08 32.42
CA ASN A 195 -7.17 -8.99 33.36
C ASN A 195 -7.80 -10.34 33.71
N ILE A 196 -7.70 -11.34 32.84
CA ILE A 196 -8.25 -12.69 33.07
C ILE A 196 -7.25 -13.60 33.79
N LYS A 197 -5.96 -13.27 33.82
CA LYS A 197 -4.96 -14.08 34.52
C LYS A 197 -5.25 -14.02 36.03
N PRO A 198 -5.63 -15.15 36.67
CA PRO A 198 -5.81 -15.17 38.12
C PRO A 198 -4.43 -15.04 38.79
N ASP A 199 -4.39 -14.30 39.91
CA ASP A 199 -3.21 -14.14 40.77
C ASP A 199 -2.61 -15.48 41.21
#